data_AF-A0A1Y1XII1-F1
#
_entry.id   AF-A0A1Y1XII1-F1
#
_cell.length_a   1.000
_cell.length_b   1.000
_cell.length_c   1.000
_cell.angle_alpha   90.00
_cell.angle_beta   90.00
_cell.angle_gamma   90.00
#
_symmetry.space_group_name_H-M   'P 1'
#
loop_
_entity.id
_entity.type
_entity.pdbx_description
1 polymer ?
#
loop_
_entity_poly.entity_id
_entity_poly.type
_entity_poly.pdbx_seq_one_letter_code
_entity_poly.pdbx_strand_id
1 'polypeptide(L)'
;MYPNNTEIAKSGKAPGILSLDVQGRVDVTWVFDGQEENIEYLFGLFSNLASSSQTPTFLGVPVSYSIFELAVTGDIVSTSVNVDFVHEATGIHLPIQIDVWLRFNQKGEVEQYDAVFRRWSLAFRTFVPKLAPLIAKFLKVPLSEVTPATLPSLIQKFLAQGICESHGKYCLNADQQYSTTQACLDFLLQKVPLGSPDEMGGNNVLCRVIHVNMIPYRPGFHCPHIGPTGGGMCINRVYEDYFKSYFKQTFIGQP
;
A
#
# COMPACT_ATOMS: atom_id res chain seq x y z
N MET A 1 -6.35 -2.18 -13.99
CA MET A 1 -5.28 -3.17 -13.75
C MET A 1 -4.02 -2.75 -14.46
N TYR A 2 -2.87 -3.25 -14.03
CA TYR A 2 -1.61 -3.03 -14.75
C TYR A 2 -1.68 -3.63 -16.16
N PRO A 3 -1.17 -2.95 -17.22
CA PRO A 3 -0.44 -1.67 -17.19
C PRO A 3 -1.31 -0.40 -17.25
N ASN A 4 -2.62 -0.50 -17.49
CA ASN A 4 -3.51 0.65 -17.74
C ASN A 4 -3.59 1.65 -16.56
N ASN A 5 -3.39 1.19 -15.33
CA ASN A 5 -3.29 2.07 -14.16
C ASN A 5 -2.16 3.11 -14.26
N THR A 6 -1.12 2.82 -15.05
CA THR A 6 0.05 3.70 -15.20
C THR A 6 -0.28 5.02 -15.88
N GLU A 7 -1.25 5.01 -16.81
CA GLU A 7 -1.69 6.23 -17.49
C GLU A 7 -2.41 7.16 -16.52
N ILE A 8 -3.32 6.60 -15.72
CA ILE A 8 -4.07 7.35 -14.69
C ILE A 8 -3.10 7.93 -13.65
N ALA A 9 -2.21 7.10 -13.10
CA ALA A 9 -1.22 7.52 -12.11
C ALA A 9 -0.33 8.67 -12.61
N LYS A 10 0.19 8.59 -13.84
CA LYS A 10 1.05 9.63 -14.42
C LYS A 10 0.29 10.91 -14.75
N SER A 11 -0.99 10.81 -15.10
CA SER A 11 -1.80 11.97 -15.45
C SER A 11 -2.24 12.78 -14.23
N GLY A 12 -2.23 12.18 -13.04
CA GLY A 12 -2.77 12.77 -11.82
C GLY A 12 -4.29 13.01 -11.90
N LYS A 13 -4.98 12.41 -12.86
CA LYS A 13 -6.40 12.61 -13.13
C LYS A 13 -7.10 11.26 -13.35
N ALA A 14 -8.29 11.11 -12.78
CA ALA A 14 -9.13 9.92 -12.94
C ALA A 14 -10.53 10.32 -13.49
N PRO A 15 -10.59 10.93 -14.68
CA PRO A 15 -11.82 11.52 -15.21
C PRO A 15 -12.91 10.45 -15.40
N GLY A 16 -14.11 10.71 -14.86
CA GLY A 16 -15.23 9.77 -14.94
C GLY A 16 -15.06 8.51 -14.07
N ILE A 17 -14.01 8.42 -13.25
CA ILE A 17 -13.77 7.28 -12.35
C ILE A 17 -13.88 7.74 -10.89
N LEU A 18 -13.11 8.75 -10.50
CA LEU A 18 -13.11 9.29 -9.13
C LEU A 18 -13.57 10.75 -9.14
N SER A 19 -14.43 11.12 -8.21
CA SER A 19 -14.78 12.52 -7.97
C SER A 19 -13.59 13.30 -7.39
N LEU A 20 -13.66 14.64 -7.43
CA LEU A 20 -12.58 15.49 -6.91
C LEU A 20 -12.39 15.37 -5.40
N ASP A 21 -13.48 15.18 -4.66
CA ASP A 21 -13.53 15.13 -3.20
C ASP A 21 -13.80 13.73 -2.65
N VAL A 22 -13.40 12.71 -3.43
CA VAL A 22 -13.55 11.29 -3.08
C VAL A 22 -12.92 10.98 -1.72
N GLN A 23 -13.61 10.15 -0.93
CA GLN A 23 -13.10 9.60 0.31
C GLN A 23 -12.86 8.10 0.18
N GLY A 24 -11.63 7.67 0.37
CA GLY A 24 -11.23 6.28 0.29
C GLY A 24 -10.85 5.71 1.64
N ARG A 25 -11.27 4.48 1.95
CA ARG A 25 -10.76 3.73 3.08
C ARG A 25 -10.38 2.32 2.65
N VAL A 26 -9.23 1.85 3.12
CA VAL A 26 -8.81 0.46 3.01
C VAL A 26 -8.44 -0.05 4.40
N ASP A 27 -9.06 -1.17 4.80
CA ASP A 27 -8.95 -1.74 6.14
C ASP A 27 -7.50 -1.95 6.63
N VAL A 28 -6.64 -2.49 5.77
CA VAL A 28 -5.25 -2.83 6.12
C VAL A 28 -4.32 -1.61 6.14
N THR A 29 -4.63 -0.57 5.37
CA THR A 29 -3.82 0.65 5.30
C THR A 29 -4.48 1.77 6.09
N TRP A 30 -5.13 2.73 5.41
CA TRP A 30 -5.71 3.89 6.06
C TRP A 30 -6.84 4.52 5.24
N VAL A 31 -7.07 5.80 5.47
CA VAL A 31 -7.96 6.66 4.70
C VAL A 31 -7.18 7.56 3.75
N PHE A 32 -7.84 8.00 2.67
CA PHE A 32 -7.27 8.78 1.58
C PHE A 32 -8.25 9.88 1.17
N ASP A 33 -7.83 11.13 1.31
CA ASP A 33 -8.71 12.29 1.10
C ASP A 33 -8.46 12.96 -0.25
N GLY A 34 -9.53 13.10 -1.03
CA GLY A 34 -9.51 13.77 -2.33
C GLY A 34 -8.89 12.92 -3.45
N GLN A 35 -9.03 13.42 -4.67
CA GLN A 35 -8.69 12.65 -5.86
C GLN A 35 -7.20 12.31 -5.98
N GLU A 36 -6.31 13.22 -5.56
CA GLU A 36 -4.86 13.06 -5.75
C GLU A 36 -4.30 11.88 -4.93
N GLU A 37 -4.61 11.82 -3.64
CA GLU A 37 -4.17 10.72 -2.76
C GLU A 37 -4.75 9.38 -3.21
N ASN A 38 -6.03 9.37 -3.60
CA ASN A 38 -6.68 8.17 -4.09
C ASN A 38 -6.10 7.69 -5.43
N ILE A 39 -5.67 8.61 -6.30
CA ILE A 39 -5.01 8.24 -7.55
C ILE A 39 -3.64 7.60 -7.27
N GLU A 40 -2.85 8.22 -6.40
CA GLU A 40 -1.54 7.75 -6.01
C GLU A 40 -1.63 6.36 -5.37
N TYR A 41 -2.61 6.15 -4.50
CA TYR A 41 -2.81 4.87 -3.83
C TYR A 41 -3.36 3.77 -4.76
N LEU A 42 -4.48 4.02 -5.45
CA LEU A 42 -5.16 2.99 -6.24
C LEU A 42 -4.44 2.67 -7.55
N PHE A 43 -3.75 3.65 -8.15
CA PHE A 43 -3.09 3.49 -9.44
C PHE A 43 -1.57 3.60 -9.35
N GLY A 44 -1.04 4.61 -8.64
CA GLY A 44 0.39 4.90 -8.56
C GLY A 44 1.22 3.84 -7.86
N LEU A 45 0.76 3.34 -6.70
CA LEU A 45 1.40 2.30 -5.89
C LEU A 45 1.87 1.13 -6.76
N PHE A 46 0.97 0.60 -7.58
CA PHE A 46 1.22 -0.58 -8.39
C PHE A 46 2.01 -0.30 -9.67
N SER A 47 1.85 0.89 -10.25
CA SER A 47 2.58 1.27 -11.47
C SER A 47 4.08 1.44 -11.26
N ASN A 48 4.49 1.97 -10.10
CA ASN A 48 5.92 2.06 -9.77
C ASN A 48 6.52 0.71 -9.33
N LEU A 49 5.72 -0.16 -8.70
CA LEU A 49 6.16 -1.52 -8.36
C LEU A 49 6.59 -2.29 -9.62
N ALA A 50 5.82 -2.18 -10.70
CA ALA A 50 6.14 -2.82 -11.97
C ALA A 50 7.42 -2.29 -12.65
N SER A 51 7.78 -1.02 -12.41
CA SER A 51 8.96 -0.40 -13.01
C SER A 51 10.23 -0.54 -12.16
N SER A 52 10.11 -0.96 -10.89
CA SER A 52 11.20 -1.02 -9.92
C SER A 52 11.38 -2.42 -9.31
N SER A 53 11.51 -3.44 -10.16
CA SER A 53 11.68 -4.85 -9.76
C SER A 53 12.92 -5.15 -8.90
N GLN A 54 13.81 -4.18 -8.74
CA GLN A 54 15.02 -4.27 -7.93
C GLN A 54 14.85 -3.69 -6.51
N THR A 55 13.83 -2.86 -6.27
CA THR A 55 13.59 -2.28 -4.93
C THR A 55 12.95 -3.34 -4.02
N PRO A 56 13.53 -3.63 -2.85
CA PRO A 56 12.94 -4.52 -1.87
C PRO A 56 11.49 -4.17 -1.52
N THR A 57 10.60 -5.13 -1.72
CA THR A 57 9.17 -5.01 -1.42
C THR A 57 8.57 -6.40 -1.19
N PHE A 58 7.40 -6.45 -0.54
CA PHE A 58 6.54 -7.63 -0.53
C PHE A 58 5.28 -7.42 -1.38
N LEU A 59 5.09 -6.24 -1.95
CA LEU A 59 3.89 -5.89 -2.69
C LEU A 59 3.93 -6.48 -4.09
N GLY A 60 2.80 -7.04 -4.52
CA GLY A 60 2.58 -7.48 -5.90
C GLY A 60 1.81 -6.45 -6.71
N VAL A 61 1.83 -6.61 -8.02
CA VAL A 61 1.03 -5.82 -8.96
C VAL A 61 -0.26 -6.57 -9.34
N PRO A 62 -1.42 -5.90 -9.37
CA PRO A 62 -2.69 -6.52 -9.74
C PRO A 62 -2.75 -6.71 -11.26
N VAL A 63 -2.78 -7.96 -11.72
CA VAL A 63 -2.73 -8.32 -13.15
C VAL A 63 -4.07 -8.77 -13.73
N SER A 64 -4.91 -9.41 -12.91
CA SER A 64 -6.25 -9.86 -13.34
C SER A 64 -7.23 -9.82 -12.18
N TYR A 65 -8.52 -9.76 -12.50
CA TYR A 65 -9.58 -9.78 -11.50
C TYR A 65 -10.83 -10.49 -12.00
N SER A 66 -11.62 -11.02 -11.08
CA SER A 66 -12.96 -11.55 -11.34
C SER A 66 -13.93 -11.08 -10.27
N ILE A 67 -15.02 -10.45 -10.71
CA ILE A 67 -16.15 -10.09 -9.86
C ILE A 67 -17.04 -11.33 -9.73
N PHE A 68 -17.39 -11.72 -8.50
CA PHE A 68 -18.24 -12.89 -8.27
C PHE A 68 -19.46 -12.61 -7.38
N GLU A 69 -19.49 -11.45 -6.72
CA GLU A 69 -20.67 -10.94 -6.01
C GLU A 69 -20.88 -9.48 -6.40
N LEU A 70 -22.12 -9.10 -6.65
CA LEU A 70 -22.51 -7.73 -6.97
C LEU A 70 -23.92 -7.45 -6.43
N ALA A 71 -24.06 -6.38 -5.66
CA ALA A 71 -25.33 -5.84 -5.23
C ALA A 71 -25.33 -4.33 -5.51
N VAL A 72 -26.47 -3.82 -5.97
CA VAL A 72 -26.66 -2.40 -6.29
C VAL A 72 -27.93 -1.92 -5.60
N THR A 73 -27.86 -0.77 -4.93
CA THR A 73 -29.01 -0.13 -4.29
C THR A 73 -28.86 1.38 -4.41
N GLY A 74 -29.67 1.98 -5.28
CA GLY A 74 -29.56 3.39 -5.64
C GLY A 74 -28.17 3.69 -6.22
N ASP A 75 -27.45 4.58 -5.55
CA ASP A 75 -26.10 5.02 -5.91
C ASP A 75 -24.98 4.22 -5.21
N ILE A 76 -25.34 3.19 -4.45
CA ILE A 76 -24.40 2.31 -3.75
C ILE A 76 -24.22 1.01 -4.52
N VAL A 77 -22.97 0.59 -4.68
CA VAL A 77 -22.58 -0.72 -5.18
C VAL A 77 -21.76 -1.43 -4.10
N SER A 78 -22.11 -2.68 -3.82
CA SER A 78 -21.29 -3.59 -3.01
C SER A 78 -20.85 -4.75 -3.89
N THR A 79 -19.56 -5.08 -3.88
CA THR A 79 -19.02 -6.15 -4.72
C THR A 79 -17.89 -6.89 -4.03
N SER A 80 -17.75 -8.18 -4.36
CA SER A 80 -16.59 -8.98 -3.98
C SER A 80 -15.82 -9.36 -5.23
N VAL A 81 -14.52 -9.10 -5.18
CA VAL A 81 -13.62 -9.23 -6.32
C VAL A 81 -12.44 -10.10 -5.91
N ASN A 82 -12.13 -11.14 -6.68
CA ASN A 82 -10.83 -11.81 -6.56
C ASN A 82 -9.84 -11.07 -7.46
N VAL A 83 -8.79 -10.54 -6.86
CA VAL A 83 -7.70 -9.86 -7.56
C VAL A 83 -6.45 -10.71 -7.48
N ASP A 84 -5.87 -11.04 -8.64
CA ASP A 84 -4.60 -11.76 -8.71
C ASP A 84 -3.45 -10.77 -8.69
N PHE A 85 -2.64 -10.84 -7.63
CA PHE A 85 -1.43 -10.04 -7.48
C PHE A 85 -0.20 -10.87 -7.85
N VAL A 86 0.68 -10.30 -8.66
CA VAL A 86 1.94 -10.94 -9.06
C VAL A 86 3.10 -10.18 -8.44
N HIS A 87 3.96 -10.89 -7.70
CA HIS A 87 5.20 -10.30 -7.21
C HIS A 87 6.27 -10.33 -8.30
N GLU A 88 6.50 -9.18 -8.93
CA GLU A 88 7.32 -8.99 -10.14
C GLU A 88 8.69 -9.68 -10.07
N ALA A 89 9.42 -9.55 -8.96
CA ALA A 89 10.77 -10.11 -8.84
C ALA A 89 10.79 -11.65 -8.74
N THR A 90 9.65 -12.28 -8.40
CA THR A 90 9.56 -13.74 -8.16
C THR A 90 8.59 -14.47 -9.08
N GLY A 91 7.69 -13.75 -9.75
CA GLY A 91 6.58 -14.34 -10.51
C GLY A 91 5.54 -15.07 -9.67
N ILE A 92 5.57 -14.94 -8.33
CA ILE A 92 4.60 -15.60 -7.45
C ILE A 92 3.25 -14.88 -7.55
N HIS A 93 2.21 -15.66 -7.84
CA HIS A 93 0.82 -15.23 -7.81
C HIS A 93 0.23 -15.36 -6.40
N LEU A 94 -0.53 -14.35 -5.99
CA LEU A 94 -1.24 -14.28 -4.72
C LEU A 94 -2.66 -13.72 -4.98
N PRO A 95 -3.65 -14.59 -5.24
CA PRO A 95 -5.03 -14.16 -5.36
C PRO A 95 -5.56 -13.73 -3.99
N ILE A 96 -6.16 -12.54 -3.95
CA ILE A 96 -6.73 -11.93 -2.75
C ILE A 96 -8.16 -11.50 -3.07
N GLN A 97 -9.09 -11.87 -2.20
CA GLN A 97 -10.46 -11.36 -2.25
C GLN A 97 -10.48 -9.96 -1.61
N ILE A 98 -11.06 -9.01 -2.32
CA ILE A 98 -11.32 -7.66 -1.85
C ILE A 98 -12.82 -7.42 -1.95
N ASP A 99 -13.43 -7.07 -0.81
CA ASP A 99 -14.82 -6.65 -0.76
C ASP A 99 -14.85 -5.13 -0.75
N VAL A 100 -15.67 -4.53 -1.60
CA VAL A 100 -15.69 -3.08 -1.79
C VAL A 100 -17.12 -2.57 -1.76
N TRP A 101 -17.34 -1.56 -0.92
CA TRP A 101 -18.50 -0.68 -1.00
C TRP A 101 -18.11 0.58 -1.76
N LEU A 102 -18.93 0.97 -2.73
CA LEU A 102 -18.74 2.14 -3.59
C LEU A 102 -19.99 2.99 -3.54
N ARG A 103 -19.83 4.31 -3.43
CA ARG A 103 -20.91 5.29 -3.65
C ARG A 103 -20.55 6.12 -4.88
N PHE A 104 -21.52 6.29 -5.76
CA PHE A 104 -21.37 7.06 -6.99
C PHE A 104 -22.13 8.38 -6.91
N ASN A 105 -21.51 9.47 -7.38
CA ASN A 105 -22.20 10.74 -7.52
C ASN A 105 -23.12 10.74 -8.77
N GLN A 106 -23.86 11.83 -8.98
CA GLN A 106 -24.75 11.98 -10.13
C GLN A 106 -24.06 11.93 -11.51
N LYS A 107 -22.73 12.12 -11.55
CA LYS A 107 -21.91 12.00 -12.76
C LYS A 107 -21.43 10.57 -13.02
N GLY A 108 -21.75 9.64 -12.13
CA GLY A 108 -21.27 8.25 -12.20
C GLY A 108 -19.82 8.09 -11.76
N GLU A 109 -19.25 9.05 -11.02
CA GLU A 109 -17.90 8.96 -10.46
C GLU A 109 -17.98 8.42 -9.02
N VAL A 110 -16.98 7.64 -8.59
CA VAL A 110 -16.87 7.19 -7.20
C VAL A 110 -16.59 8.41 -6.31
N GLU A 111 -17.46 8.63 -5.33
CA GLU A 111 -17.30 9.68 -4.30
C GLU A 111 -16.93 9.11 -2.94
N GLN A 112 -17.23 7.84 -2.68
CA GLN A 112 -16.73 7.16 -1.50
C GLN A 112 -16.45 5.69 -1.82
N TYR A 113 -15.40 5.13 -1.23
CA TYR A 113 -15.22 3.69 -1.21
C TYR A 113 -14.66 3.18 0.11
N ASP A 114 -15.08 1.98 0.48
CA ASP A 114 -14.58 1.23 1.63
C ASP A 114 -14.18 -0.16 1.17
N ALA A 115 -12.89 -0.49 1.21
CA ALA A 115 -12.35 -1.74 0.73
C ALA A 115 -11.77 -2.58 1.88
N VAL A 116 -12.07 -3.88 1.87
CA VAL A 116 -11.66 -4.83 2.89
C VAL A 116 -10.90 -5.99 2.24
N PHE A 117 -9.66 -6.20 2.67
CA PHE A 117 -8.83 -7.31 2.21
C PHE A 117 -9.16 -8.58 3.01
N ARG A 118 -10.02 -9.43 2.43
CA ARG A 118 -10.48 -10.66 3.09
C ARG A 118 -9.31 -11.62 3.29
N ARG A 119 -9.13 -12.05 4.55
CA ARG A 119 -8.09 -13.02 4.96
C ARG A 119 -6.66 -12.54 4.67
N TRP A 120 -6.43 -11.23 4.68
CA TRP A 120 -5.11 -10.63 4.44
C TRP A 120 -4.00 -11.24 5.31
N SER A 121 -4.24 -11.34 6.61
CA SER A 121 -3.33 -11.96 7.58
C SER A 121 -2.93 -13.42 7.23
N LEU A 122 -3.81 -14.18 6.58
CA LEU A 122 -3.49 -15.52 6.08
C LEU A 122 -2.66 -15.46 4.78
N ALA A 123 -3.04 -14.58 3.85
CA ALA A 123 -2.31 -14.36 2.61
C ALA A 123 -0.86 -13.96 2.90
N PHE A 124 -0.65 -13.00 3.80
CA PHE A 124 0.67 -12.53 4.21
C PHE A 124 1.54 -13.64 4.81
N ARG A 125 1.00 -14.40 5.79
CA ARG A 125 1.72 -15.54 6.40
C ARG A 125 2.05 -16.65 5.42
N THR A 126 1.26 -16.81 4.36
CA THR A 126 1.50 -17.79 3.31
C THR A 126 2.54 -17.32 2.30
N PHE A 127 2.52 -16.02 1.97
CA PHE A 127 3.34 -15.44 0.92
C PHE A 127 4.75 -15.11 1.39
N VAL A 128 4.88 -14.46 2.54
CA VAL A 128 6.16 -13.92 3.03
C VAL A 128 7.27 -14.97 3.14
N PRO A 129 7.04 -16.20 3.65
CA PRO A 129 8.07 -17.24 3.65
C PRO A 129 8.56 -17.63 2.24
N LYS A 130 7.72 -17.47 1.20
CA LYS A 130 8.12 -17.74 -0.18
C LYS A 130 9.11 -16.71 -0.74
N LEU A 131 9.24 -15.55 -0.10
CA LEU A 131 10.26 -14.55 -0.43
C LEU A 131 11.65 -14.90 0.13
N ALA A 132 11.79 -15.97 0.92
CA ALA A 132 13.06 -16.35 1.55
C ALA A 132 14.25 -16.42 0.57
N PRO A 133 14.15 -17.02 -0.63
CA PRO A 133 15.26 -17.02 -1.59
C PRO A 133 15.66 -15.63 -2.08
N LEU A 134 14.67 -14.74 -2.29
CA LEU A 134 14.90 -13.36 -2.70
C LEU A 134 15.59 -12.57 -1.59
N ILE A 135 15.08 -12.68 -0.36
CA ILE A 135 15.64 -12.02 0.82
C ILE A 135 17.07 -12.48 1.07
N ALA A 136 17.33 -13.79 1.04
CA ALA A 136 18.66 -14.37 1.19
C ALA A 136 19.65 -13.82 0.16
N LYS A 137 19.24 -13.82 -1.11
CA LYS A 137 20.04 -13.28 -2.22
C LYS A 137 20.32 -11.78 -2.05
N PHE A 138 19.32 -10.99 -1.73
CA PHE A 138 19.45 -9.54 -1.59
C PHE A 138 20.37 -9.16 -0.41
N LEU A 139 20.15 -9.79 0.74
CA LEU A 139 20.93 -9.56 1.96
C LEU A 139 22.29 -10.25 1.96
N LYS A 140 22.59 -11.07 0.94
CA LYS A 140 23.80 -11.88 0.83
C LYS A 140 24.02 -12.79 2.04
N VAL A 141 22.93 -13.37 2.55
CA VAL A 141 22.97 -14.37 3.62
C VAL A 141 22.66 -15.76 3.06
N PRO A 142 23.23 -16.85 3.61
CA PRO A 142 22.87 -18.20 3.24
C PRO A 142 21.36 -18.46 3.40
N LEU A 143 20.74 -19.18 2.45
CA LEU A 143 19.32 -19.53 2.54
C LEU A 143 18.99 -20.34 3.80
N SER A 144 19.94 -21.14 4.30
CA SER A 144 19.82 -21.89 5.56
C SER A 144 19.63 -21.00 6.79
N GLU A 145 20.02 -19.72 6.72
CA GLU A 145 19.81 -18.75 7.81
C GLU A 145 18.41 -18.12 7.77
N VAL A 146 17.63 -18.32 6.71
CA VAL A 146 16.25 -17.84 6.62
C VAL A 146 15.30 -18.88 7.23
N THR A 147 15.12 -18.79 8.54
CA THR A 147 14.27 -19.67 9.34
C THR A 147 13.03 -18.92 9.83
N PRO A 148 11.98 -19.60 10.31
CA PRO A 148 10.83 -18.92 10.91
C PRO A 148 11.20 -17.94 12.04
N ALA A 149 12.27 -18.21 12.80
CA ALA A 149 12.72 -17.35 13.89
C ALA A 149 13.45 -16.10 13.41
N THR A 150 14.24 -16.21 12.33
CA THR A 150 15.06 -15.10 11.81
C THR A 150 14.34 -14.27 10.76
N LEU A 151 13.36 -14.85 10.08
CA LEU A 151 12.62 -14.25 8.96
C LEU A 151 12.05 -12.84 9.27
N PRO A 152 11.41 -12.56 10.42
CA PRO A 152 10.92 -11.21 10.71
C PRO A 152 12.03 -10.15 10.67
N SER A 153 13.18 -10.43 11.30
CA SER A 153 14.31 -9.50 11.31
C SER A 153 14.94 -9.31 9.93
N LEU A 154 14.98 -10.37 9.12
CA LEU A 154 15.51 -10.33 7.75
C LEU A 154 14.57 -9.57 6.81
N ILE A 155 13.26 -9.74 6.95
CA ILE A 155 12.27 -8.93 6.22
C ILE A 155 12.43 -7.46 6.58
N GLN A 156 12.54 -7.14 7.88
CA GLN A 156 12.71 -5.75 8.29
C GLN A 156 13.96 -5.12 7.68
N LYS A 157 15.09 -5.85 7.66
CA LYS A 157 16.32 -5.43 6.97
C LYS A 157 16.12 -5.24 5.48
N PHE A 158 15.50 -6.21 4.81
CA PHE A 158 15.21 -6.17 3.39
C PHE A 158 14.36 -4.95 3.02
N LEU A 159 13.24 -4.73 3.70
CA LEU A 159 12.34 -3.60 3.44
C LEU A 159 12.98 -2.26 3.83
N ALA A 160 13.73 -2.20 4.94
CA ALA A 160 14.45 -0.99 5.35
C ALA A 160 15.46 -0.53 4.29
N GLN A 161 16.18 -1.48 3.66
CA GLN A 161 17.08 -1.15 2.54
C GLN A 161 16.31 -0.54 1.37
N GLY A 162 15.18 -1.13 0.95
CA GLY A 162 14.36 -0.57 -0.12
C GLY A 162 13.80 0.83 0.20
N ILE A 163 13.39 1.06 1.45
CA ILE A 163 12.95 2.38 1.90
C ILE A 163 14.10 3.39 1.84
N CYS A 164 15.28 3.05 2.36
CA CYS A 164 16.42 3.97 2.38
C CYS A 164 17.03 4.22 1.01
N GLU A 165 16.99 3.23 0.10
CA GLU A 165 17.36 3.40 -1.32
C GLU A 165 16.41 4.37 -2.01
N SER A 166 15.09 4.22 -1.81
CA SER A 166 14.10 5.13 -2.38
C SER A 166 14.23 6.55 -1.79
N HIS A 167 14.44 6.65 -0.48
CA HIS A 167 14.73 7.92 0.20
C HIS A 167 15.92 8.63 -0.45
N GLY A 168 17.07 7.96 -0.56
CA GLY A 168 18.27 8.55 -1.14
C GLY A 168 18.12 8.94 -2.62
N LYS A 169 17.21 8.30 -3.35
CA LYS A 169 16.95 8.56 -4.76
C LYS A 169 15.99 9.73 -5.00
N TYR A 170 14.94 9.85 -4.19
CA TYR A 170 13.82 10.77 -4.47
C TYR A 170 13.59 11.84 -3.40
N CYS A 171 14.01 11.62 -2.16
CA CYS A 171 13.77 12.53 -1.03
C CYS A 171 14.99 13.42 -0.80
N LEU A 172 15.15 14.41 -1.67
CA LEU A 172 16.30 15.32 -1.71
C LEU A 172 15.91 16.72 -1.23
N ASN A 173 16.90 17.53 -0.86
CA ASN A 173 16.71 18.94 -0.49
C ASN A 173 15.67 19.11 0.64
N ALA A 174 14.62 19.89 0.40
CA ALA A 174 13.54 20.14 1.37
C ALA A 174 12.79 18.86 1.78
N ASP A 175 12.81 17.82 0.95
CA ASP A 175 12.13 16.55 1.21
C ASP A 175 13.03 15.53 1.93
N GLN A 176 14.28 15.90 2.24
CA GLN A 176 15.25 15.02 2.89
C GLN A 176 14.83 14.70 4.33
N GLN A 177 14.45 13.43 4.56
CA GLN A 177 14.08 12.93 5.90
C GLN A 177 15.25 12.43 6.75
N TYR A 178 16.32 11.93 6.12
CA TYR A 178 17.49 11.37 6.79
C TYR A 178 18.77 11.99 6.22
N SER A 179 19.74 12.26 7.10
CA SER A 179 21.02 12.84 6.71
C SER A 179 21.88 11.88 5.88
N THR A 180 21.78 10.57 6.15
CA THR A 180 22.50 9.52 5.43
C THR A 180 21.66 8.24 5.32
N THR A 181 22.02 7.35 4.39
CA THR A 181 21.44 6.00 4.29
C THR A 181 21.60 5.21 5.59
N GLN A 182 22.73 5.36 6.28
CA GLN A 182 22.95 4.67 7.56
C GLN A 182 22.00 5.20 8.64
N ALA A 183 21.78 6.51 8.73
CA ALA A 183 20.83 7.08 9.68
C ALA A 183 19.38 6.59 9.42
N CYS A 184 19.01 6.44 8.15
CA CYS A 184 17.75 5.83 7.75
C CYS A 184 17.65 4.36 8.23
N LEU A 185 18.67 3.55 7.98
CA LEU A 185 18.70 2.15 8.40
C LEU A 185 18.66 2.02 9.94
N ASP A 186 19.43 2.82 10.66
CA ASP A 186 19.46 2.81 12.12
C ASP A 186 18.09 3.14 12.69
N PHE A 187 17.41 4.15 12.14
CA PHE A 187 16.05 4.48 12.56
C PHE A 187 15.07 3.34 12.29
N LEU A 188 15.02 2.81 11.07
CA LEU A 188 14.07 1.77 10.66
C LEU A 188 14.31 0.43 11.35
N LEU A 189 15.55 0.11 11.73
CA LEU A 189 15.89 -1.16 12.38
C LEU A 189 15.84 -1.10 13.90
N GLN A 190 16.02 0.08 14.51
CA GLN A 190 16.14 0.20 15.97
C GLN A 190 14.97 0.94 16.63
N LYS A 191 14.25 1.79 15.89
CA LYS A 191 13.21 2.67 16.45
C LYS A 191 11.81 2.40 15.90
N VAL A 192 11.72 1.77 14.73
CA VAL A 192 10.45 1.46 14.08
C VAL A 192 10.23 -0.06 14.11
N PRO A 193 9.08 -0.55 14.62
CA PRO A 193 8.78 -1.98 14.54
C PRO A 193 8.52 -2.41 13.10
N LEU A 194 8.71 -3.69 12.77
CA LEU A 194 8.31 -4.23 11.47
C LEU A 194 6.82 -3.96 11.20
N GLY A 195 5.96 -4.24 12.19
CA GLY A 195 4.49 -4.17 12.07
C GLY A 195 3.87 -5.55 11.85
N SER A 196 2.55 -5.63 11.99
CA SER A 196 1.76 -6.81 11.64
C SER A 196 1.02 -6.61 10.30
N PRO A 197 0.54 -7.69 9.65
CA PRO A 197 -0.15 -7.58 8.37
C PRO A 197 -1.39 -6.68 8.43
N ASP A 198 -2.08 -6.66 9.57
CA ASP A 198 -3.35 -5.92 9.74
C ASP A 198 -3.14 -4.48 10.26
N GLU A 199 -1.87 -4.04 10.37
CA GLU A 199 -1.51 -2.71 10.90
C GLU A 199 -0.71 -1.89 9.86
N MET A 200 -0.95 -2.08 8.57
CA MET A 200 -0.16 -1.46 7.50
C MET A 200 -0.44 0.05 7.30
N GLY A 201 -1.29 0.67 8.11
CA GLY A 201 -1.38 2.14 8.28
C GLY A 201 -0.84 2.68 9.60
N GLY A 202 -0.14 1.86 10.39
CA GLY A 202 0.48 2.28 11.65
C GLY A 202 1.92 2.79 11.49
N ASN A 203 2.55 3.21 12.59
CA ASN A 203 3.96 3.60 12.62
C ASN A 203 4.88 2.37 12.61
N ASN A 204 5.03 1.77 11.45
CA ASN A 204 5.87 0.60 11.27
C ASN A 204 6.55 0.59 9.89
N VAL A 205 7.41 -0.40 9.66
CA VAL A 205 8.14 -0.56 8.39
C VAL A 205 7.21 -0.99 7.25
N LEU A 206 6.17 -1.79 7.53
CA LEU A 206 5.21 -2.22 6.51
C LEU A 206 4.41 -1.04 5.92
N CYS A 207 3.99 -0.06 6.74
CA CYS A 207 3.37 1.17 6.26
C CYS A 207 4.33 1.96 5.37
N ARG A 208 5.58 2.13 5.81
CA ARG A 208 6.58 2.94 5.08
C ARG A 208 6.91 2.35 3.70
N VAL A 209 6.99 1.03 3.56
CA VAL A 209 7.27 0.42 2.24
C VAL A 209 6.11 0.55 1.25
N ILE A 210 4.86 0.71 1.72
CA ILE A 210 3.74 1.07 0.83
C ILE A 210 3.99 2.45 0.20
N HIS A 211 4.40 3.43 1.02
CA HIS A 211 4.59 4.79 0.55
C HIS A 211 5.78 4.96 -0.40
N VAL A 212 6.79 4.08 -0.34
CA VAL A 212 7.96 4.08 -1.25
C VAL A 212 7.58 4.23 -2.72
N ASN A 213 6.50 3.58 -3.15
CA ASN A 213 6.12 3.52 -4.56
C ASN A 213 5.35 4.75 -5.04
N MET A 214 4.85 5.58 -4.12
CA MET A 214 4.15 6.80 -4.45
C MET A 214 5.07 8.02 -4.48
N ILE A 215 6.28 7.91 -3.90
CA ILE A 215 7.29 8.99 -3.86
C ILE A 215 7.60 9.58 -5.24
N PRO A 216 7.80 8.79 -6.32
CA PRO A 216 8.16 9.37 -7.62
C PRO A 216 7.09 10.30 -8.22
N TYR A 217 5.84 10.19 -7.78
CA TYR A 217 4.74 11.04 -8.25
C TYR A 217 4.69 12.36 -7.49
N ARG A 218 4.89 12.32 -6.15
CA ARG A 218 4.83 13.51 -5.30
C ARG A 218 5.78 13.40 -4.09
N PRO A 219 7.09 13.66 -4.28
CA PRO A 219 8.09 13.50 -3.23
C PRO A 219 7.78 14.31 -1.98
N GLY A 220 7.41 15.59 -2.11
CA GLY A 220 7.13 16.45 -0.96
C GLY A 220 5.98 16.00 -0.07
N PHE A 221 5.07 15.16 -0.58
CA PHE A 221 4.01 14.56 0.23
C PHE A 221 4.42 13.20 0.79
N HIS A 222 5.02 12.32 -0.03
CA HIS A 222 5.31 10.93 0.39
C HIS A 222 6.63 10.73 1.11
N CYS A 223 7.61 11.62 0.95
CA CYS A 223 8.88 11.53 1.66
C CYS A 223 8.68 11.59 3.19
N PRO A 224 7.90 12.54 3.76
CA PRO A 224 7.56 12.53 5.18
C PRO A 224 6.98 11.21 5.69
N HIS A 225 6.21 10.48 4.87
CA HIS A 225 5.59 9.21 5.27
C HIS A 225 6.60 8.10 5.55
N ILE A 226 7.72 8.09 4.83
CA ILE A 226 8.82 7.13 5.06
C ILE A 226 9.86 7.63 6.08
N GLY A 227 9.70 8.87 6.55
CA GLY A 227 10.58 9.55 7.49
C GLY A 227 10.30 9.25 8.97
N PRO A 228 11.05 9.91 9.88
CA PRO A 228 10.87 9.76 11.32
C PRO A 228 9.50 10.20 11.85
N THR A 229 8.92 11.24 11.26
CA THR A 229 7.61 11.77 11.68
C THR A 229 6.44 10.92 11.18
N GLY A 230 6.65 10.12 10.13
CA GLY A 230 5.60 9.37 9.44
C GLY A 230 4.62 10.24 8.65
N GLY A 231 4.84 11.56 8.60
CA GLY A 231 4.05 12.54 7.83
C GLY A 231 2.52 12.44 8.03
N GLY A 232 2.05 11.99 9.18
CA GLY A 232 0.62 11.79 9.45
C GLY A 232 0.03 10.47 8.93
N MET A 233 0.71 9.79 8.00
CA MET A 233 0.27 8.50 7.46
C MET A 233 0.79 7.32 8.26
N CYS A 234 2.11 7.21 8.46
CA CYS A 234 2.74 6.12 9.21
C CYS A 234 3.01 6.53 10.67
N ILE A 235 1.93 6.80 11.41
CA ILE A 235 1.96 7.26 12.80
C ILE A 235 1.36 6.24 13.77
N ASN A 236 1.66 6.40 15.06
CA ASN A 236 1.04 5.56 16.09
C ASN A 236 -0.45 5.89 16.12
N ARG A 237 -1.29 4.87 16.06
CA ARG A 237 -2.74 4.98 16.13
C ARG A 237 -3.21 4.28 17.39
N VAL A 238 -4.22 4.84 18.03
CA VAL A 238 -4.92 4.14 19.12
C VAL A 238 -6.09 3.35 18.52
N TYR A 239 -6.54 2.32 19.23
CA TYR A 239 -7.59 1.42 18.74
C TYR A 239 -8.86 2.19 18.32
N GLU A 240 -9.20 3.25 19.04
CA GLU A 240 -10.38 4.08 18.80
C GLU A 240 -10.31 4.85 17.47
N ASP A 241 -9.10 5.11 16.94
CA ASP A 241 -8.94 5.81 15.67
C ASP A 241 -9.58 5.04 14.50
N TYR A 242 -9.59 3.71 14.57
CA TYR A 242 -10.15 2.83 13.53
C TYR A 242 -11.69 2.85 13.45
N PHE A 243 -12.35 3.35 14.49
CA PHE A 243 -13.82 3.37 14.61
C PHE A 243 -14.42 4.77 14.47
N LYS A 244 -13.57 5.79 14.25
CA LYS A 244 -14.05 7.15 13.99
C LYS A 244 -14.80 7.20 12.66
N SER A 245 -15.89 7.96 12.64
CA SER A 245 -16.61 8.23 11.39
C SER A 245 -15.71 8.99 10.43
N TYR A 246 -15.55 8.45 9.22
CA TYR A 246 -14.70 9.01 8.18
C TYR A 246 -15.52 9.53 6.99
N PHE A 247 -16.49 8.74 6.54
CA PHE A 247 -17.30 9.06 5.38
C PHE A 247 -18.31 10.18 5.63
N LYS A 248 -18.48 11.08 4.66
CA LYS A 248 -19.50 12.14 4.64
C LYS A 248 -20.92 11.56 4.65
N GLN A 249 -21.11 10.42 4.00
CA GLN A 249 -22.38 9.73 3.89
C GLN A 249 -22.25 8.26 4.30
N THR A 250 -23.23 7.75 5.03
CA THR A 250 -23.29 6.33 5.40
C THR A 250 -23.62 5.46 4.19
N PHE A 251 -23.12 4.22 4.13
CA PHE A 251 -23.53 3.23 3.13
C PHE A 251 -24.89 2.58 3.45
N ILE A 252 -25.93 3.41 3.60
CA ILE A 252 -27.31 2.96 3.75
C ILE A 252 -28.03 3.24 2.44
N GLY A 253 -28.42 2.17 1.74
CA GLY A 253 -29.19 2.28 0.51
C GLY A 253 -30.56 2.89 0.79
N GLN A 254 -30.91 3.92 0.05
CA GLN A 254 -32.28 4.41 0.01
C GLN A 254 -33.07 3.55 -1.00
N PRO A 255 -34.32 3.17 -0.70
CA PRO A 255 -35.16 2.37 -1.58
C PRO A 255 -35.49 3.06 -2.91
#